data_AF-A0AAE1HYR1-F1
#
_entry.id   AF-A0AAE1HYR1-F1
#
_cell.length_a   1.000
_cell.length_b   1.000
_cell.length_c   1.000
_cell.angle_alpha   90.00
_cell.angle_beta   90.00
_cell.angle_gamma   90.00
#
_symmetry.space_group_name_H-M   'P 1'
#
loop_
_entity.id
_entity.type
_entity.pdbx_description
1 polymer ?
#
loop_
_entity_poly.entity_id
_entity_poly.type
_entity_poly.pdbx_seq_one_letter_code
_entity_poly.pdbx_strand_id
1 'polypeptide(L)' 'MSVSLQSVLYVPGGLQQRDLSGLVGETVQLPCHVDTASCGTVHSVKWYRGSSRIYVFSEMAVVDHAEGDYVDR' A
#
# COMPACT_ATOMS: atom_id res chain seq x y z
N MET A 1 16.57 14.17 -7.47
CA MET A 1 16.28 13.90 -6.05
C MET A 1 15.40 12.66 -6.01
N SER A 2 15.75 11.61 -5.28
CA SER A 2 14.99 10.35 -5.17
C SER A 2 14.38 10.24 -3.77
N VAL A 3 13.15 9.73 -3.67
CA VAL A 3 12.47 9.51 -2.38
C VAL A 3 12.33 8.01 -2.14
N SER A 4 12.73 7.54 -0.96
CA SER A 4 12.55 6.15 -0.53
C SER A 4 11.34 6.07 0.40
N LEU A 5 10.44 5.12 0.11
CA LEU A 5 9.27 4.81 0.94
C LEU A 5 9.40 3.40 1.50
N GLN A 6 9.18 3.25 2.80
CA GLN A 6 9.16 1.96 3.47
C GLN A 6 7.73 1.41 3.48
N SER A 7 7.55 0.29 2.76
CA SER A 7 6.28 -0.42 2.70
C SER A 7 6.28 -1.52 3.76
N VAL A 8 5.34 -1.46 4.71
CA VAL A 8 5.17 -2.45 5.78
C VAL A 8 3.94 -3.29 5.45
N LEU A 9 4.15 -4.53 5.03
CA LEU A 9 3.09 -5.49 4.72
C LEU A 9 2.92 -6.45 5.90
N TYR A 10 1.73 -6.48 6.52
CA TYR A 10 1.42 -7.45 7.58
C TYR A 10 0.80 -8.70 6.96
N VAL A 11 1.65 -9.68 6.64
CA VAL A 11 1.25 -11.01 6.18
C VAL A 11 1.50 -12.01 7.32
N PRO A 12 0.58 -12.96 7.61
CA PRO A 12 0.88 -14.07 8.52
C PRO A 12 1.95 -14.97 7.86
N GLY A 13 3.21 -14.62 8.04
CA GLY A 13 4.35 -15.23 7.34
C GLY A 13 5.65 -14.42 7.37
N GLY A 14 5.61 -13.16 7.82
CA GLY A 14 6.78 -12.31 8.04
C GLY A 14 6.70 -10.97 7.33
N LEU A 15 7.33 -9.95 7.91
CA LEU A 15 7.46 -8.60 7.34
C LEU A 15 8.47 -8.64 6.19
N GLN A 16 8.01 -8.81 4.95
CA GLN A 16 8.88 -8.60 3.80
C GLN A 16 9.01 -7.10 3.50
N GLN A 17 9.97 -6.46 4.14
CA GLN A 17 10.31 -5.06 3.93
C GLN A 17 11.13 -4.94 2.64
N ARG A 18 10.64 -4.17 1.67
CA ARG A 18 11.37 -3.84 0.44
C ARG A 18 11.45 -2.32 0.31
N ASP A 19 12.64 -1.84 -0.02
CA ASP A 19 12.84 -0.44 -0.35
C ASP A 19 12.43 -0.21 -1.81
N LEU A 20 11.58 0.79 -2.02
CA LEU A 20 11.14 1.23 -3.35
C LEU A 20 11.64 2.65 -3.58
N SER A 21 12.13 2.89 -4.79
CA SER A 21 12.65 4.19 -5.22
C SER A 21 11.82 4.70 -6.39
N GLY A 22 11.51 5.99 -6.38
CA GLY A 22 10.83 6.68 -7.48
C GLY A 22 11.42 8.06 -7.73
N LEU A 23 11.11 8.61 -8.90
CA LEU A 23 11.47 9.98 -9.26
C LEU A 23 10.49 10.97 -8.60
N VAL A 24 11.02 12.09 -8.12
CA VAL A 24 10.19 13.15 -7.53
C VAL A 24 9.32 13.79 -8.61
N GLY A 25 8.02 13.90 -8.32
CA GLY A 25 7.04 14.45 -9.24
C GLY A 25 6.41 13.41 -10.18
N GLU A 26 6.91 12.18 -10.15
CA GLU A 26 6.33 11.07 -10.90
C GLU A 26 5.49 10.15 -10.00
N THR A 27 4.58 9.40 -10.63
CA THR A 27 3.79 8.36 -9.98
C THR A 27 4.69 7.16 -9.66
N VAL A 28 4.58 6.65 -8.43
CA VAL A 28 5.26 5.41 -8.00
C VAL A 28 4.23 4.33 -7.72
N GLN A 29 4.53 3.08 -8.08
CA GLN A 29 3.69 1.93 -7.77
C GLN A 29 4.19 1.25 -6.49
N LEU A 30 3.28 1.03 -5.52
CA LEU A 30 3.57 0.38 -4.24
C LEU A 30 2.94 -1.03 -4.21
N PRO A 31 3.62 -2.06 -4.73
CA PRO A 31 3.06 -3.41 -4.80
C PRO A 31 2.78 -3.98 -3.40
N CYS A 32 1.60 -4.59 -3.26
CA CYS A 32 1.22 -5.38 -2.10
C CYS A 32 0.99 -6.82 -2.57
N HIS A 33 1.90 -7.73 -2.20
CA HIS A 33 1.73 -9.16 -2.49
C HIS A 33 0.92 -9.79 -1.36
N VAL A 34 -0.30 -10.22 -1.67
CA VAL A 34 -1.14 -10.97 -0.74
C VAL A 34 -1.24 -12.40 -1.24
N ASP A 35 -0.82 -13.35 -0.41
CA ASP A 35 -1.00 -14.76 -0.69
C ASP A 35 -2.39 -15.21 -0.22
N THR A 36 -3.35 -15.21 -1.15
CA THR A 36 -4.73 -15.63 -0.86
C THR A 36 -4.86 -17.13 -0.60
N ALA A 37 -3.89 -17.95 -1.01
CA ALA A 37 -3.92 -19.39 -0.77
C ALA A 37 -3.70 -19.71 0.71
N SER A 38 -2.83 -18.95 1.38
CA SER A 38 -2.58 -19.08 2.82
C SER A 38 -3.49 -18.20 3.69
N CYS A 39 -3.81 -16.99 3.22
CA CYS A 39 -4.52 -15.99 4.01
C CYS A 39 -6.05 -15.98 3.82
N GLY A 40 -6.57 -16.75 2.85
CA GLY A 40 -7.99 -16.72 2.48
C GLY A 40 -8.37 -15.44 1.74
N THR A 41 -9.63 -15.02 1.89
CA THR A 41 -10.19 -13.87 1.17
C THR A 41 -9.67 -12.54 1.73
N VAL A 42 -9.18 -11.67 0.86
CA VAL A 42 -8.67 -10.34 1.23
C VAL A 42 -9.83 -9.42 1.57
N HIS A 43 -9.88 -8.94 2.82
CA HIS A 43 -10.93 -8.01 3.22
C HIS A 43 -10.67 -6.58 2.72
N SER A 44 -9.45 -6.09 2.93
CA SER A 44 -9.02 -4.76 2.47
C SER A 44 -7.49 -4.65 2.49
N VAL A 45 -6.92 -3.88 1.57
CA VAL A 45 -5.53 -3.46 1.57
C VAL A 45 -5.46 -1.97 1.87
N LYS A 46 -4.55 -1.56 2.76
CA LYS A 46 -4.41 -0.17 3.22
C LYS A 46 -2.95 0.23 3.15
N TRP A 47 -2.67 1.37 2.54
CA TRP A 47 -1.33 1.93 2.47
C TRP A 47 -1.20 3.09 3.44
N TYR A 48 -0.03 3.18 4.07
CA TYR A 48 0.28 4.19 5.06
C TYR A 48 1.61 4.88 4.72
N ARG A 49 1.69 6.17 5.03
CA ARG A 49 2.94 6.91 5.12
C ARG A 49 3.10 7.37 6.56
N GLY A 50 4.01 6.74 7.30
CA GLY A 50 4.09 6.92 8.75
C GLY A 50 2.79 6.47 9.42
N SER A 51 2.15 7.34 10.19
CA SER A 51 0.86 7.09 10.85
C SER A 51 -0.37 7.44 9.99
N SER A 52 -0.17 8.06 8.82
CA SER A 52 -1.26 8.55 7.97
C SER A 52 -1.64 7.50 6.93
N ARG A 53 -2.93 7.13 6.86
CA ARG A 53 -3.46 6.28 5.79
C ARG A 53 -3.61 7.11 4.52
N ILE A 54 -3.07 6.62 3.42
CA ILE A 54 -3.00 7.37 2.15
C ILE A 54 -3.81 6.71 1.02
N TYR A 55 -4.14 5.42 1.16
CA TYR A 55 -4.94 4.69 0.18
C TYR A 55 -5.64 3.51 0.82
N VAL A 56 -6.85 3.22 0.36
CA VAL A 56 -7.61 2.03 0.75
C VAL A 56 -8.21 1.35 -0.47
N PHE A 57 -8.03 0.03 -0.52
CA PHE A 57 -8.61 -0.85 -1.51
C PHE A 57 -9.39 -1.98 -0.83
N SER A 58 -10.59 -2.26 -1.29
CA SER A 58 -11.41 -3.41 -0.87
C SER A 58 -12.40 -3.76 -1.97
N GLU A 59 -12.27 -4.95 -2.53
CA GLU A 59 -13.21 -5.47 -3.52
C GLU A 59 -14.60 -5.70 -2.90
N MET A 60 -14.65 -6.20 -1.66
CA MET A 60 -15.91 -6.54 -1.00
C MET A 60 -16.74 -5.31 -0.62
N ALA A 61 -16.07 -4.24 -0.18
CA ALA A 61 -16.74 -2.99 0.15
C ALA A 61 -16.88 -2.05 -1.05
N VAL A 62 -16.36 -2.44 -2.23
CA VAL A 62 -16.29 -1.60 -3.45
C VAL A 62 -15.62 -0.24 -3.15
N VAL A 63 -14.46 -0.31 -2.51
CA VAL A 63 -13.68 0.86 -2.11
C VAL A 63 -12.36 0.84 -2.85
N ASP A 64 -12.08 1.90 -3.61
CA ASP A 64 -10.79 2.08 -4.31
C ASP A 64 -10.51 3.57 -4.46
N HIS A 65 -9.89 4.18 -3.44
CA HIS A 65 -9.56 5.61 -3.48
C HIS A 65 -8.39 5.97 -2.56
N ALA A 66 -7.75 7.09 -2.90
CA ALA A 66 -6.79 7.76 -2.04
C ALA A 66 -7.49 8.45 -0.86
N GLU A 67 -6.78 8.59 0.26
CA GLU A 67 -7.29 9.26 1.45
C GLU A 67 -6.33 10.37 1.92
N GLY A 68 -6.85 11.30 2.72
CA GLY A 68 -6.08 12.41 3.29
C GLY A 68 -5.57 13.36 2.21
N ASP A 69 -4.34 13.86 2.37
CA ASP A 69 -3.72 14.84 1.47
C ASP A 69 -3.34 14.27 0.08
N TYR A 70 -3.74 13.02 -0.23
CA TYR A 70 -3.42 12.32 -1.47
C TYR A 70 -4.60 12.20 -2.44
N VAL A 71 -5.77 12.72 -2.07
CA VAL A 71 -6.97 12.68 -2.93
C VAL A 71 -6.78 13.48 -4.23
N ASP A 72 -6.00 14.55 -4.20
CA ASP A 72 -5.85 15.51 -5.31
C ASP A 72 -4.48 15.43 -6.04
N ARG A 73 -3.78 14.28 -5.99
CA ARG A 73 -2.40 14.14 -6.50
C ARG A 73 -2.25 13.27 -7.74
#